data_AF-A0A662VR08-F1
#
_entry.id   AF-A0A662VR08-F1
#
_cell.length_a   1.000
_cell.length_b   1.000
_cell.length_c   1.000
_cell.angle_alpha   90.00
_cell.angle_beta   90.00
_cell.angle_gamma   90.00
#
_symmetry.space_group_name_H-M   'P 1'
#
loop_
_entity.id
_entity.type
_entity.pdbx_description
1 polymer ?
#
loop_
_entity_poly.entity_id
_entity_poly.type
_entity_poly.pdbx_seq_one_letter_code
_entity_poly.pdbx_strand_id
1 'polypeptide(L)'
;MASEIREIAQRFERVGAHSHIRGLGLDENLKAKDVADGLVGQKRAREAAGVIVKMIKSGKMAGRGILMAGPPGTGKTAIAVAISKELGRDIPFVQASASEFYSAEMKKTEALIQSMRKAIGVRIREVRVVLEGEVSGLDYNMVPNPYNPTQKIPESANLTLATKDEKRTFSVSGRLALQFMQYGVQVGDVIMIDKESGRISILGKSEKASKKYDLGDTEIVEVPS
;
A
#
# COMPACT_ATOMS: atom_id res chain seq x y z
N MET A 1 -19.42 11.96 34.74
CA MET A 1 -18.26 11.06 34.53
C MET A 1 -18.11 10.88 33.04
N ALA A 2 -17.16 11.59 32.44
CA ALA A 2 -16.91 11.53 31.00
C ALA A 2 -16.32 10.15 30.66
N SER A 3 -16.95 9.43 29.75
CA SER A 3 -16.37 8.22 29.16
C SER A 3 -15.25 8.64 28.22
N GLU A 4 -14.00 8.52 28.65
CA GLU A 4 -12.84 8.61 27.77
C GLU A 4 -12.96 7.54 26.68
N ILE A 5 -13.18 7.95 25.44
CA ILE A 5 -13.08 7.08 24.28
C ILE A 5 -11.59 6.85 24.05
N ARG A 6 -11.08 5.72 24.57
CA ARG A 6 -9.74 5.23 24.25
C ARG A 6 -9.78 4.73 22.80
N GLU A 7 -9.11 5.43 21.88
CA GLU A 7 -8.76 4.86 20.59
C GLU A 7 -7.87 3.63 20.82
N ILE A 8 -8.49 2.44 20.82
CA ILE A 8 -7.76 1.19 20.77
C ILE A 8 -7.33 0.99 19.32
N ALA A 9 -6.35 1.77 18.87
CA ALA A 9 -5.53 1.43 17.70
C ALA A 9 -4.55 0.31 18.06
N GLN A 10 -4.98 -0.72 18.83
CA GLN A 10 -4.21 -1.94 18.91
C GLN A 10 -4.33 -2.62 17.56
N ARG A 11 -3.25 -2.60 16.77
CA ARG A 11 -3.07 -3.54 15.67
C ARG A 11 -3.46 -4.92 16.18
N PHE A 12 -4.56 -5.45 15.65
CA PHE A 12 -5.05 -6.77 16.02
C PHE A 12 -4.12 -7.82 15.42
N GLU A 13 -3.01 -8.11 16.11
CA GLU A 13 -2.09 -9.16 15.70
C GLU A 13 -2.67 -10.52 16.12
N ARG A 14 -3.24 -11.25 15.14
CA ARG A 14 -3.66 -12.63 15.35
C ARG A 14 -2.43 -13.53 15.53
N VAL A 15 -2.34 -14.20 16.68
CA VAL A 15 -1.31 -15.22 16.93
C VAL A 15 -1.73 -16.53 16.26
N GLY A 16 -0.96 -16.97 15.27
CA GLY A 16 -1.11 -18.25 14.59
C GLY A 16 0.10 -19.16 14.81
N ALA A 17 0.01 -20.40 14.32
CA ALA A 17 1.03 -21.44 14.53
C ALA A 17 2.44 -21.08 14.06
N HIS A 18 2.58 -20.11 13.15
CA HIS A 18 3.86 -19.65 12.60
C HIS A 18 4.14 -18.15 12.82
N SER A 19 3.37 -17.47 13.67
CA SER A 19 3.55 -16.02 13.92
C SER A 19 4.87 -15.67 14.61
N HIS A 20 5.50 -16.64 15.28
CA HIS A 20 6.80 -16.47 15.93
C HIS A 20 7.99 -16.45 14.96
N ILE A 21 7.79 -16.87 13.70
CA ILE A 21 8.85 -16.98 12.69
C ILE A 21 9.06 -15.63 12.03
N ARG A 22 10.29 -15.12 12.12
CA ARG A 22 10.69 -13.80 11.61
C ARG A 22 11.67 -13.87 10.43
N GLY A 23 12.31 -15.02 10.20
CA GLY A 23 13.33 -15.20 9.17
C GLY A 23 14.04 -16.54 9.31
N LEU A 24 15.11 -16.75 8.54
CA LEU A 24 15.86 -18.01 8.58
C LEU A 24 16.91 -18.07 9.70
N GLY A 25 17.28 -16.94 10.34
CA GLY A 25 18.25 -16.91 11.44
C GLY A 25 19.66 -17.35 11.04
N LEU A 26 20.09 -16.94 9.84
CA LEU A 26 21.42 -17.21 9.32
C LEU A 26 22.36 -16.04 9.61
N ASP A 27 23.66 -16.31 9.69
CA ASP A 27 24.69 -15.28 9.66
C ASP A 27 25.05 -14.85 8.23
N GLU A 28 25.98 -13.90 8.10
CA GLU A 28 26.46 -13.38 6.81
C GLU A 28 27.09 -14.46 5.91
N ASN A 29 27.57 -15.55 6.53
CA ASN A 29 28.18 -16.69 5.85
C ASN A 29 27.16 -17.81 5.54
N LEU A 30 25.86 -17.53 5.67
CA LEU A 30 24.76 -18.49 5.51
C LEU A 30 24.79 -19.66 6.49
N LYS A 31 25.46 -19.55 7.64
CA LYS A 31 25.45 -20.56 8.69
C LYS A 31 24.29 -20.34 9.65
N ALA A 32 23.62 -21.42 10.04
CA ALA A 32 22.47 -21.33 10.93
C ALA A 32 22.89 -21.23 12.40
N LYS A 33 22.45 -20.17 13.09
CA LYS A 33 22.54 -20.06 14.55
C LYS A 33 21.60 -21.06 15.22
N ASP A 34 21.99 -21.60 16.38
CA ASP A 34 21.19 -22.60 17.11
C ASP A 34 19.76 -22.14 17.40
N VAL A 35 19.61 -20.89 17.84
CA VAL A 35 18.32 -20.24 18.09
C VAL A 35 18.35 -18.84 17.48
N ALA A 36 17.54 -18.57 16.47
CA ALA A 36 17.44 -17.25 15.84
C ALA A 36 16.15 -17.12 15.03
N ASP A 37 15.61 -15.89 14.96
CA ASP A 37 14.44 -15.50 14.17
C ASP A 37 13.19 -16.41 14.32
N GLY A 38 13.03 -16.97 15.51
CA GLY A 38 11.92 -17.87 15.85
C GLY A 38 12.15 -19.33 15.46
N LEU A 39 13.25 -19.68 14.80
CA LEU A 39 13.63 -21.05 14.50
C LEU A 39 14.67 -21.59 15.49
N VAL A 40 14.54 -22.86 15.83
CA VAL A 40 15.46 -23.60 16.72
C VAL A 40 15.96 -24.84 15.99
N GLY A 41 17.28 -25.04 15.97
CA GLY A 41 17.90 -26.18 15.31
C GLY A 41 17.70 -26.19 13.79
N GLN A 42 17.45 -27.36 13.22
CA GLN A 42 17.30 -27.61 11.77
C GLN A 42 18.36 -26.91 10.89
N LYS A 43 19.62 -26.91 11.37
CA LYS A 43 20.72 -26.12 10.79
C LYS A 43 20.88 -26.36 9.30
N ARG A 44 21.09 -27.61 8.89
CA ARG A 44 21.30 -27.98 7.47
C ARG A 44 20.15 -27.54 6.56
N ALA A 45 18.91 -27.67 7.02
CA ALA A 45 17.74 -27.28 6.24
C ALA A 45 17.62 -25.76 6.10
N ARG A 46 17.95 -25.01 7.16
CA ARG A 46 17.98 -23.54 7.16
C ARG A 46 19.11 -22.99 6.29
N GLU A 47 20.30 -23.59 6.36
CA GLU A 47 21.45 -23.21 5.51
C GLU A 47 21.12 -23.45 4.02
N ALA A 48 20.54 -24.60 3.69
CA ALA A 48 20.07 -24.89 2.33
C ALA A 48 18.97 -23.90 1.87
N ALA A 49 18.03 -23.55 2.76
CA ALA A 49 17.03 -22.53 2.50
C ALA A 49 17.66 -21.14 2.25
N GLY A 50 18.75 -20.80 2.95
CA GLY A 50 19.53 -19.58 2.69
C GLY A 50 20.10 -19.51 1.29
N VAL A 51 20.66 -20.63 0.81
CA VAL A 51 21.13 -20.74 -0.59
C VAL A 51 19.98 -20.54 -1.57
N ILE A 52 18.81 -21.12 -1.30
CA ILE A 52 17.59 -20.94 -2.10
C ILE A 52 17.18 -19.46 -2.16
N VAL A 53 17.11 -18.78 -1.00
CA VAL A 53 16.78 -17.35 -0.94
C VAL A 53 17.77 -16.54 -1.78
N LYS A 54 19.07 -16.83 -1.68
CA LYS A 54 20.10 -16.17 -2.50
C LYS A 54 19.90 -16.42 -3.99
N MET A 55 19.54 -17.65 -4.38
CA MET A 55 19.21 -17.97 -5.78
C MET A 55 18.00 -17.18 -6.28
N ILE A 56 16.93 -17.08 -5.47
CA ILE A 56 15.72 -16.30 -5.81
C ILE A 56 16.06 -14.82 -5.97
N LYS A 57 16.75 -14.21 -4.98
CA LYS A 57 17.17 -12.80 -5.03
C LYS A 57 18.09 -12.49 -6.22
N SER A 58 18.90 -13.46 -6.66
CA SER A 58 19.75 -13.33 -7.84
C SER A 58 19.06 -13.63 -9.18
N GLY A 59 17.77 -14.01 -9.17
CA GLY A 59 17.02 -14.35 -10.38
C GLY A 59 17.37 -15.70 -11.02
N LYS A 60 18.17 -16.55 -10.36
CA LYS A 60 18.70 -17.82 -10.92
C LYS A 60 17.83 -19.05 -10.62
N MET A 61 16.62 -18.85 -10.10
CA MET A 61 15.71 -19.93 -9.65
C MET A 61 14.64 -20.32 -10.70
N ALA A 62 14.60 -19.66 -11.85
CA ALA A 62 13.59 -19.89 -12.88
C ALA A 62 13.52 -21.36 -13.31
N GLY A 63 12.30 -21.93 -13.34
CA GLY A 63 12.04 -23.30 -13.78
C GLY A 63 12.49 -24.41 -12.81
N ARG A 64 12.90 -24.09 -11.58
CA ARG A 64 13.37 -25.07 -10.60
C ARG A 64 12.32 -25.36 -9.53
N GLY A 65 12.21 -26.63 -9.15
CA GLY A 65 11.39 -27.08 -8.02
C GLY A 65 12.23 -27.43 -6.79
N ILE A 66 11.68 -27.21 -5.60
CA ILE A 66 12.28 -27.64 -4.33
C ILE A 66 11.30 -28.57 -3.63
N LEU A 67 11.80 -29.72 -3.18
CA LEU A 67 11.04 -30.66 -2.37
C LEU A 67 11.57 -30.63 -0.93
N MET A 68 10.72 -30.24 0.03
CA MET A 68 11.01 -30.37 1.45
C MET A 68 10.44 -31.70 1.95
N ALA A 69 11.31 -32.67 2.22
CA ALA A 69 10.94 -34.00 2.69
C ALA A 69 11.29 -34.21 4.16
N GLY A 70 10.47 -34.99 4.87
CA GLY A 70 10.69 -35.37 6.26
C GLY A 70 9.41 -35.76 6.99
N PRO A 71 9.48 -36.37 8.19
CA PRO A 71 8.31 -36.73 8.99
C PRO A 71 7.37 -35.55 9.29
N PRO A 72 6.07 -35.77 9.58
CA PRO A 72 5.16 -34.71 10.02
C PRO A 72 5.70 -34.00 11.28
N GLY A 73 5.39 -32.72 11.47
CA GLY A 73 5.82 -31.96 12.65
C GLY A 73 7.29 -31.49 12.67
N THR A 74 8.08 -31.78 11.63
CA THR A 74 9.54 -31.45 11.60
C THR A 74 9.89 -30.03 11.13
N GLY A 75 8.91 -29.15 10.94
CA GLY A 75 9.15 -27.74 10.59
C GLY A 75 9.26 -27.43 9.09
N LYS A 76 8.80 -28.31 8.19
CA LYS A 76 8.78 -28.05 6.74
C LYS A 76 8.05 -26.75 6.37
N THR A 77 6.81 -26.60 6.86
CA THR A 77 6.01 -25.38 6.64
C THR A 77 6.64 -24.17 7.34
N ALA A 78 7.25 -24.36 8.51
CA ALA A 78 7.95 -23.30 9.22
C ALA A 78 9.13 -22.73 8.41
N ILE A 79 9.92 -23.59 7.76
CA ILE A 79 11.01 -23.17 6.87
C ILE A 79 10.46 -22.45 5.63
N ALA A 80 9.34 -22.91 5.05
CA ALA A 80 8.70 -22.23 3.93
C ALA A 80 8.26 -20.80 4.30
N VAL A 81 7.68 -20.62 5.49
CA VAL A 81 7.31 -19.31 6.04
C VAL A 81 8.56 -18.47 6.32
N ALA A 82 9.63 -19.06 6.84
CA ALA A 82 10.88 -18.34 7.05
C ALA A 82 11.51 -17.83 5.74
N ILE A 83 11.48 -18.64 4.67
CA ILE A 83 11.91 -18.22 3.33
C ILE A 83 11.09 -17.01 2.86
N SER A 84 9.76 -17.02 3.04
CA SER A 84 8.92 -15.89 2.60
C SER A 84 9.23 -14.61 3.37
N LYS A 85 9.50 -14.70 4.68
CA LYS A 85 9.94 -13.56 5.50
C LYS A 85 11.30 -13.02 5.03
N GLU A 86 12.23 -13.90 4.69
CA GLU A 86 13.58 -13.53 4.23
C GLU A 86 13.58 -12.84 2.85
N LEU A 87 12.62 -13.19 1.99
CA LEU A 87 12.43 -12.56 0.68
C LEU A 87 11.83 -11.15 0.78
N GLY A 88 11.11 -10.85 1.86
CA GLY A 88 10.50 -9.56 2.13
C GLY A 88 9.13 -9.36 1.47
N ARG A 89 8.55 -8.18 1.66
CA ARG A 89 7.18 -7.84 1.18
C ARG A 89 7.08 -7.64 -0.33
N ASP A 90 8.22 -7.45 -0.95
CA ASP A 90 8.39 -7.04 -2.33
C ASP A 90 8.30 -8.20 -3.32
N ILE A 91 8.46 -9.43 -2.83
CA ILE A 91 8.45 -10.65 -3.62
C ILE A 91 7.17 -11.43 -3.26
N PRO A 92 6.28 -11.73 -4.23
CA PRO A 92 5.06 -12.46 -3.93
C PRO A 92 5.37 -13.88 -3.46
N PHE A 93 4.64 -14.31 -2.43
CA PHE A 93 4.69 -15.67 -1.91
C PHE A 93 3.28 -16.22 -1.79
N VAL A 94 2.99 -17.30 -2.51
CA VAL A 94 1.67 -17.93 -2.55
C VAL A 94 1.75 -19.26 -1.83
N GLN A 95 1.02 -19.37 -0.72
CA GLN A 95 0.77 -20.65 -0.06
C GLN A 95 -0.54 -21.22 -0.62
N ALA A 96 -0.49 -22.47 -1.09
CA ALA A 96 -1.66 -23.19 -1.57
C ALA A 96 -1.59 -24.64 -1.10
N SER A 97 -2.72 -25.19 -0.66
CA SER A 97 -2.86 -26.63 -0.41
C SER A 97 -3.18 -27.36 -1.71
N ALA A 98 -2.67 -28.58 -1.87
CA ALA A 98 -2.94 -29.39 -3.06
C ALA A 98 -4.45 -29.65 -3.27
N SER A 99 -5.20 -29.74 -2.17
CA SER A 99 -6.65 -29.94 -2.20
C SER A 99 -7.42 -28.74 -2.78
N GLU A 100 -6.87 -27.53 -2.73
CA GLU A 100 -7.50 -26.33 -3.27
C GLU A 100 -7.60 -26.35 -4.81
N PHE A 101 -6.75 -27.13 -5.48
CA PHE A 101 -6.77 -27.24 -6.94
C PHE A 101 -7.88 -28.16 -7.47
N TYR A 102 -8.60 -28.85 -6.59
CA TYR A 102 -9.75 -29.67 -6.94
C TYR A 102 -11.01 -28.81 -6.81
N SER A 103 -11.54 -28.35 -7.95
CA SER A 103 -12.78 -27.56 -8.03
C SER A 103 -13.75 -28.18 -9.02
N ALA A 104 -15.05 -28.03 -8.76
CA ALA A 104 -16.12 -28.40 -9.67
C ALA A 104 -16.29 -27.36 -10.79
N GLU A 105 -15.99 -26.09 -10.51
CA GLU A 105 -16.21 -24.96 -11.42
C GLU A 105 -15.00 -24.70 -12.33
N MET A 106 -13.79 -25.04 -11.86
CA MET A 106 -12.54 -24.74 -12.55
C MET A 106 -11.72 -26.00 -12.83
N LYS A 107 -11.18 -26.09 -14.05
CA LYS A 107 -10.23 -27.15 -14.41
C LYS A 107 -8.97 -27.05 -13.55
N LYS A 108 -8.48 -28.21 -13.09
CA LYS A 108 -7.26 -28.33 -12.25
C LYS A 108 -6.05 -27.59 -12.85
N THR A 109 -5.86 -27.68 -14.16
CA THR A 109 -4.78 -27.00 -14.88
C THR A 109 -4.90 -25.49 -14.80
N GLU A 110 -6.10 -24.93 -14.93
CA GLU A 110 -6.29 -23.48 -14.83
C GLU A 110 -6.07 -22.99 -13.40
N ALA A 111 -6.53 -23.73 -12.40
CA ALA A 111 -6.31 -23.40 -10.99
C ALA A 111 -4.80 -23.35 -10.64
N LEU A 112 -4.02 -24.30 -11.19
CA LEU A 112 -2.56 -24.32 -11.07
C LEU A 112 -1.92 -23.13 -11.79
N ILE A 113 -2.29 -22.88 -13.05
CA ILE A 113 -1.75 -21.76 -13.84
C ILE A 113 -2.05 -20.42 -13.16
N GLN A 114 -3.26 -20.22 -12.66
CA GLN A 114 -3.65 -19.00 -11.95
C GLN A 114 -2.81 -18.80 -10.68
N SER A 115 -2.52 -19.87 -9.94
CA SER A 115 -1.69 -19.80 -8.74
C SER A 115 -0.23 -19.49 -9.08
N MET A 116 0.28 -20.02 -10.20
CA MET A 116 1.61 -19.66 -10.70
C MET A 116 1.66 -18.18 -11.13
N ARG A 117 0.63 -17.67 -11.82
CA ARG A 117 0.55 -16.24 -12.19
C ARG A 117 0.55 -15.34 -10.95
N LYS A 118 -0.18 -15.71 -9.88
CA LYS A 118 -0.18 -14.97 -8.60
C LYS A 118 1.19 -14.91 -7.93
N ALA A 119 2.04 -15.91 -8.18
CA ALA A 119 3.40 -15.98 -7.64
C ALA A 119 4.43 -15.22 -8.50
N ILE A 120 4.03 -14.59 -9.60
CA ILE A 120 4.91 -13.78 -10.46
C ILE A 120 4.59 -12.30 -10.24
N GLY A 121 5.56 -11.56 -9.70
CA GLY A 121 5.43 -10.13 -9.44
C GLY A 121 6.03 -9.30 -10.57
N VAL A 122 5.30 -8.30 -11.03
CA VAL A 122 5.80 -7.28 -11.97
C VAL A 122 5.88 -5.95 -11.24
N ARG A 123 7.08 -5.37 -11.17
CA ARG A 123 7.30 -4.03 -10.60
C ARG A 123 7.46 -3.02 -11.72
N ILE A 124 6.49 -2.11 -11.81
CA ILE A 124 6.52 -0.98 -12.73
C ILE A 124 6.93 0.25 -11.93
N ARG A 125 7.89 1.01 -12.44
CA ARG A 125 8.25 2.33 -11.90
C ARG A 125 7.79 3.38 -12.91
N GLU A 126 7.06 4.35 -12.42
CA GLU A 126 6.54 5.46 -13.19
C GLU A 126 6.84 6.74 -12.42
N VAL A 127 7.19 7.80 -13.15
CA VAL A 127 7.39 9.13 -12.59
C VAL A 127 6.15 9.94 -12.92
N ARG A 128 5.53 10.57 -11.92
CA ARG A 128 4.31 11.36 -12.10
C ARG A 128 4.55 12.76 -11.54
N VAL A 129 4.13 13.78 -12.29
CA VAL A 129 4.22 15.17 -11.86
C VAL A 129 2.95 15.50 -11.07
N VAL A 130 3.12 15.81 -9.79
CA VAL A 130 2.03 16.22 -8.90
C VAL A 130 2.22 17.67 -8.47
N LEU A 131 1.12 18.38 -8.32
CA LEU A 131 1.05 19.68 -7.66
C LEU A 131 0.52 19.44 -6.25
N GLU A 132 1.27 19.88 -5.24
CA GLU A 132 0.89 19.72 -3.83
C GLU A 132 0.93 21.09 -3.16
N GLY A 133 -0.05 21.38 -2.32
CA GLY A 133 -0.08 22.64 -1.59
C GLY A 133 -1.38 22.89 -0.83
N GLU A 134 -1.33 23.87 0.06
CA GLU A 134 -2.51 24.41 0.74
C GLU A 134 -3.33 25.25 -0.24
N VAL A 135 -4.63 24.99 -0.29
CA VAL A 135 -5.60 25.81 -1.03
C VAL A 135 -5.75 27.13 -0.29
N SER A 136 -5.13 28.18 -0.83
CA SER A 136 -5.18 29.52 -0.25
C SER A 136 -6.23 30.43 -0.91
N GLY A 137 -6.76 30.02 -2.06
CA GLY A 137 -7.83 30.70 -2.78
C GLY A 137 -8.42 29.78 -3.82
N LEU A 138 -9.75 29.82 -4.00
CA LEU A 138 -10.47 28.99 -4.95
C LEU A 138 -11.71 29.72 -5.44
N ASP A 139 -11.64 30.26 -6.65
CA ASP A 139 -12.68 31.09 -7.24
C ASP A 139 -13.28 30.40 -8.46
N TYR A 140 -14.59 30.13 -8.43
CA TYR A 140 -15.31 29.44 -9.51
C TYR A 140 -15.95 30.41 -10.49
N ASN A 141 -15.73 30.21 -11.79
CA ASN A 141 -16.50 30.87 -12.84
C ASN A 141 -17.74 30.04 -13.17
N MET A 142 -18.88 30.47 -12.67
CA MET A 142 -20.16 29.76 -12.75
C MET A 142 -20.99 30.26 -13.93
N VAL A 143 -21.42 29.35 -14.80
CA VAL A 143 -22.32 29.64 -15.92
C VAL A 143 -23.63 28.88 -15.77
N PRO A 144 -24.76 29.39 -16.31
CA PRO A 144 -26.01 28.64 -16.35
C PRO A 144 -25.86 27.33 -17.14
N ASN A 145 -26.45 26.24 -16.65
CA ASN A 145 -26.42 24.96 -17.34
C ASN A 145 -27.25 25.04 -18.63
N PRO A 146 -26.69 24.67 -19.80
CA PRO A 146 -27.37 24.72 -21.10
C PRO A 146 -28.70 23.95 -21.14
N TYR A 147 -28.83 22.88 -20.35
CA TYR A 147 -30.02 22.02 -20.33
C TYR A 147 -30.99 22.35 -19.20
N ASN A 148 -30.52 23.04 -18.15
CA ASN A 148 -31.36 23.47 -17.04
C ASN A 148 -30.91 24.85 -16.52
N PRO A 149 -31.52 25.95 -17.01
CA PRO A 149 -31.11 27.31 -16.67
C PRO A 149 -31.15 27.65 -15.17
N THR A 150 -31.88 26.86 -14.36
CA THR A 150 -31.95 27.06 -12.89
C THR A 150 -30.71 26.56 -12.17
N GLN A 151 -29.91 25.68 -12.79
CA GLN A 151 -28.68 25.15 -12.22
C GLN A 151 -27.47 25.88 -12.79
N LYS A 152 -26.48 26.17 -11.95
CA LYS A 152 -25.19 26.73 -12.36
C LYS A 152 -24.13 25.63 -12.32
N ILE A 153 -23.24 25.64 -13.30
CA ILE A 153 -22.09 24.73 -13.38
C ILE A 153 -20.80 25.55 -13.51
N PRO A 154 -19.67 25.05 -12.98
CA PRO A 154 -18.39 25.74 -13.14
C PRO A 154 -17.84 25.49 -14.56
N GLU A 155 -17.67 26.58 -15.32
CA GLU A 155 -16.98 26.55 -16.62
C GLU A 155 -15.45 26.47 -16.42
N SER A 156 -14.95 27.16 -15.40
CA SER A 156 -13.55 27.17 -14.99
C SER A 156 -13.43 27.56 -13.52
N ALA A 157 -12.23 27.43 -12.95
CA ALA A 157 -11.92 28.02 -11.64
C ALA A 157 -10.47 28.53 -11.61
N ASN A 158 -10.21 29.52 -10.77
CA ASN A 158 -8.86 29.97 -10.44
C ASN A 158 -8.50 29.38 -9.07
N LEU A 159 -7.56 28.44 -9.07
CA LEU A 159 -7.06 27.80 -7.87
C LEU A 159 -5.72 28.43 -7.49
N THR A 160 -5.57 28.85 -6.24
CA THR A 160 -4.30 29.34 -5.71
C THR A 160 -3.75 28.38 -4.66
N LEU A 161 -2.66 27.70 -5.00
CA LEU A 161 -1.93 26.81 -4.11
C LEU A 161 -0.77 27.55 -3.45
N ALA A 162 -0.55 27.28 -2.17
CA ALA A 162 0.56 27.79 -1.38
C ALA A 162 1.35 26.63 -0.77
N THR A 163 2.68 26.72 -0.88
CA THR A 163 3.63 25.90 -0.13
C THR A 163 4.30 26.77 0.95
N LYS A 164 5.30 26.25 1.66
CA LYS A 164 6.08 27.07 2.62
C LYS A 164 6.90 28.13 1.89
N ASP A 165 7.36 27.83 0.68
CA ASP A 165 8.28 28.69 -0.07
C ASP A 165 7.59 29.62 -1.08
N GLU A 166 6.52 29.16 -1.74
CA GLU A 166 5.88 29.93 -2.81
C GLU A 166 4.35 29.81 -2.84
N LYS A 167 3.73 30.73 -3.57
CA LYS A 167 2.29 30.75 -3.81
C LYS A 167 2.03 30.99 -5.29
N ARG A 168 1.23 30.12 -5.92
CA ARG A 168 0.95 30.16 -7.36
C ARG A 168 -0.54 29.98 -7.64
N THR A 169 -1.03 30.76 -8.60
CA THR A 169 -2.42 30.67 -9.09
C THR A 169 -2.45 29.95 -10.44
N PHE A 170 -3.36 29.00 -10.56
CA PHE A 170 -3.58 28.16 -11.73
C PHE A 170 -5.01 28.35 -12.22
N SER A 171 -5.17 28.53 -13.52
CA SER A 171 -6.49 28.42 -14.16
C SER A 171 -6.78 26.94 -14.41
N VAL A 172 -7.90 26.46 -13.87
CA VAL A 172 -8.35 25.06 -14.01
C VAL A 172 -9.57 24.97 -14.91
N SER A 173 -9.66 23.86 -15.65
CA SER A 173 -10.81 23.58 -16.52
C SER A 173 -12.07 23.26 -15.72
N GLY A 174 -13.24 23.43 -16.33
CA GLY A 174 -14.54 23.12 -15.72
C GLY A 174 -14.64 21.70 -15.17
N ARG A 175 -13.94 20.72 -15.76
CA ARG A 175 -13.90 19.34 -15.25
C ARG A 175 -13.24 19.25 -13.87
N LEU A 176 -12.10 19.92 -13.68
CA LEU A 176 -11.41 19.96 -12.39
C LEU A 176 -12.18 20.82 -11.39
N ALA A 177 -12.74 21.95 -11.85
CA ALA A 177 -13.57 22.81 -11.01
C ALA A 177 -14.80 22.06 -10.45
N LEU A 178 -15.46 21.26 -11.28
CA LEU A 178 -16.58 20.42 -10.86
C LEU A 178 -16.14 19.34 -9.85
N GLN A 179 -14.94 18.76 -10.03
CA GLN A 179 -14.38 17.84 -9.04
C GLN A 179 -14.05 18.52 -7.71
N PHE A 180 -13.50 19.72 -7.71
CA PHE A 180 -13.28 20.48 -6.47
C PHE A 180 -14.58 20.70 -5.71
N MET A 181 -15.67 21.04 -6.41
CA MET A 181 -16.99 21.17 -5.79
C MET A 181 -17.53 19.83 -5.26
N GLN A 182 -17.38 18.75 -6.01
CA GLN A 182 -17.85 17.41 -5.61
C GLN A 182 -17.10 16.85 -4.41
N TYR A 183 -15.78 17.05 -4.36
CA TYR A 183 -14.95 16.65 -3.23
C TYR A 183 -15.02 17.62 -2.05
N GLY A 184 -15.70 18.76 -2.22
CA GLY A 184 -15.84 19.75 -1.16
C GLY A 184 -14.52 20.43 -0.79
N VAL A 185 -13.64 20.64 -1.77
CA VAL A 185 -12.35 21.32 -1.54
C VAL A 185 -12.59 22.76 -1.09
N GLN A 186 -11.98 23.13 0.03
CA GLN A 186 -12.10 24.42 0.68
C GLN A 186 -10.75 25.10 0.86
N VAL A 187 -10.80 26.41 1.11
CA VAL A 187 -9.61 27.16 1.51
C VAL A 187 -9.13 26.66 2.86
N GLY A 188 -7.85 26.33 2.96
CA GLY A 188 -7.23 25.69 4.11
C GLY A 188 -7.00 24.19 3.98
N ASP A 189 -7.52 23.55 2.92
CA ASP A 189 -7.23 22.13 2.66
C ASP A 189 -5.85 21.99 2.01
N VAL A 190 -5.10 20.98 2.41
CA VAL A 190 -3.89 20.54 1.71
C VAL A 190 -4.30 19.50 0.68
N ILE A 191 -4.06 19.79 -0.60
CA ILE A 191 -4.46 18.93 -1.71
C ILE A 191 -3.27 18.53 -2.56
N MET A 192 -3.38 17.36 -3.17
CA MET A 192 -2.48 16.86 -4.21
C MET A 192 -3.26 16.68 -5.51
N ILE A 193 -2.75 17.25 -6.59
CA ILE A 193 -3.31 17.16 -7.95
C ILE A 193 -2.29 16.50 -8.87
N ASP A 194 -2.64 15.37 -9.44
CA ASP A 194 -1.87 14.76 -10.51
C ASP A 194 -2.07 15.55 -11.81
N LYS A 195 -0.99 16.10 -12.36
CA LYS A 195 -1.02 16.98 -13.54
C LYS A 195 -1.50 16.25 -14.80
N GLU A 196 -1.23 14.95 -14.90
CA GLU A 196 -1.55 14.17 -16.10
C GLU A 196 -2.98 13.63 -16.04
N SER A 197 -3.37 13.04 -14.92
CA SER A 197 -4.72 12.46 -14.79
C SER A 197 -5.78 13.51 -14.40
N GLY A 198 -5.36 14.60 -13.77
CA GLY A 198 -6.26 15.54 -13.11
C GLY A 198 -6.89 14.99 -11.84
N ARG A 199 -6.41 13.86 -11.32
CA ARG A 199 -6.94 13.28 -10.09
C ARG A 199 -6.55 14.15 -8.89
N ILE A 200 -7.54 14.46 -8.06
CA ILE A 200 -7.38 15.27 -6.85
C ILE A 200 -7.45 14.34 -5.63
N SER A 201 -6.63 14.62 -4.62
CA SER A 201 -6.65 13.95 -3.32
C SER A 201 -6.52 15.00 -2.23
N ILE A 202 -7.46 15.01 -1.29
CA ILE A 202 -7.41 15.85 -0.10
C ILE A 202 -6.56 15.10 0.93
N LEU A 203 -5.43 15.67 1.31
CA LEU A 203 -4.53 15.07 2.31
C LEU A 203 -5.01 15.39 3.72
N GLY A 204 -5.59 16.57 3.92
CA GLY A 204 -6.14 16.99 5.20
C GLY A 204 -6.28 18.50 5.29
N LYS A 205 -6.47 19.03 6.49
CA LYS A 205 -6.49 20.47 6.74
C LYS A 205 -5.11 20.98 7.15
N SER A 206 -4.76 22.18 6.70
CA SER A 206 -3.53 22.84 7.13
C SER A 206 -3.58 23.17 8.61
N GLU A 207 -2.42 23.14 9.28
CA GLU A 207 -2.29 23.56 10.68
C GLU A 207 -2.81 24.99 10.92
N LYS A 208 -2.66 25.87 9.91
CA LYS A 208 -3.12 27.26 9.96
C LYS A 208 -4.64 27.38 9.93
N ALA A 209 -5.31 26.50 9.18
CA ALA A 209 -6.75 26.51 9.01
C ALA A 209 -7.49 25.70 10.10
N SER A 210 -6.80 24.80 10.80
CA SER A 210 -7.36 24.03 11.91
C SER A 210 -7.69 24.97 13.08
N LYS A 211 -8.98 25.31 13.25
CA LYS A 211 -9.45 26.04 14.42
C LYS A 211 -9.46 25.11 15.62
N LYS A 212 -9.00 25.61 16.77
CA LYS A 212 -8.93 24.90 18.08
C LYS A 212 -10.28 24.34 18.61
N TYR A 213 -11.39 24.53 17.89
CA TYR A 213 -12.76 24.18 18.27
C TYR A 213 -13.56 23.47 17.17
N ASP A 214 -12.91 22.92 16.13
CA ASP A 214 -13.60 22.12 15.11
C ASP A 214 -13.93 20.73 15.71
N LEU A 215 -15.20 20.35 15.75
CA LEU A 215 -15.69 19.06 16.30
C LEU A 215 -15.53 17.90 15.30
N GLY A 216 -14.57 18.00 14.36
CA GLY A 216 -14.38 17.05 13.27
C GLY A 216 -13.04 16.32 13.35
N ASP A 217 -13.08 15.01 13.05
CA ASP A 217 -11.89 14.14 12.92
C ASP A 217 -11.18 14.38 11.57
N THR A 218 -10.84 15.64 11.25
CA THR A 218 -10.10 15.94 10.02
C THR A 218 -8.60 15.80 10.31
N GLU A 219 -7.90 14.97 9.53
CA GLU A 219 -6.45 14.84 9.65
C GLU A 219 -5.79 16.21 9.42
N ILE A 220 -4.96 16.63 10.38
CA ILE A 220 -4.17 17.85 10.30
C ILE A 220 -2.86 17.49 9.61
N VAL A 221 -2.54 18.22 8.54
CA VAL A 221 -1.36 17.97 7.71
C VAL A 221 -0.53 19.25 7.63
N GLU A 222 0.79 19.10 7.71
CA GLU A 222 1.69 20.22 7.49
C GLU A 222 1.62 20.73 6.05
N VAL A 223 1.80 22.04 5.88
CA VAL A 223 1.92 22.61 4.54
C VAL A 223 3.19 22.06 3.88
N PRO A 224 3.11 21.57 2.62
CA PRO A 224 4.28 21.09 1.88
C PRO A 224 5.34 22.19 1.74
N SER A 225 6.61 21.80 1.63
CA SER A 225 7.72 22.75 1.41
C SER A 225 7.66 23.31 0.00
#